data_AF-A0A3P7JVZ2-F1
#
_entry.id   AF-A0A3P7JVZ2-F1
#
_cell.length_a   1.000
_cell.length_b   1.000
_cell.length_c   1.000
_cell.angle_alpha   90.00
_cell.angle_beta   90.00
_cell.angle_gamma   90.00
#
_symmetry.space_group_name_H-M   'P 1'
#
loop_
_entity.id
_entity.type
_entity.pdbx_description
1 polymer ?
#
loop_
_entity_poly.entity_id
_entity_poly.type
_entity_poly.pdbx_seq_one_letter_code
_entity_poly.pdbx_strand_id
1 'polypeptide(L)'
;MKQLRLKSPRTRSLAFELLANFVRTLPGSLASFLPGLLPGLSSAVLDKSSGAPMKIDALALLSRIMKSHNHSVFASHLQSIVELTICAIQDSFYKVSAEGLGVAAQLVPVIRDCNGGKLVSGLYDAIFEKLKINDIDQEVKERAIYAAGLFVANFAD
;
A
#
# COMPACT_ATOMS: atom_id res chain seq x y z
N MET A 1 18.10 7.78 5.22
CA MET A 1 16.98 8.12 4.31
C MET A 1 17.33 9.02 3.12
N LYS A 2 18.50 9.69 3.07
CA LYS A 2 18.91 10.48 1.88
C LYS A 2 18.96 9.66 0.58
N GLN A 3 19.21 8.35 0.67
CA GLN A 3 19.32 7.43 -0.48
C GLN A 3 17.97 7.15 -1.18
N LEU A 4 16.84 7.25 -0.47
CA LEU A 4 15.49 7.09 -1.03
C LEU A 4 15.05 8.28 -1.91
N ARG A 5 15.80 9.38 -1.82
CA ARG A 5 15.62 10.61 -2.61
C ARG A 5 16.63 10.76 -3.75
N LEU A 6 17.50 9.76 -3.99
CA LEU A 6 18.49 9.83 -5.06
C LEU A 6 17.91 9.49 -6.43
N LYS A 7 18.51 10.08 -7.48
CA LYS A 7 18.07 9.99 -8.88
C LYS A 7 18.15 8.58 -9.49
N SER A 8 18.84 7.61 -8.87
CA SER A 8 19.05 6.28 -9.45
C SER A 8 17.92 5.31 -9.06
N PRO A 9 17.09 4.85 -10.01
CA PRO A 9 16.00 3.91 -9.74
C PRO A 9 16.51 2.58 -9.16
N ARG A 10 17.65 2.08 -9.63
CA ARG A 10 18.29 0.85 -9.09
C ARG A 10 18.66 0.97 -7.62
N THR A 11 19.16 2.14 -7.20
CA THR A 11 19.54 2.35 -5.79
C THR A 11 18.31 2.36 -4.88
N ARG A 12 17.17 2.87 -5.38
CA ARG A 12 15.90 2.88 -4.64
C ARG A 12 15.33 1.46 -4.49
N SER A 13 15.27 0.67 -5.57
CA SER A 13 14.80 -0.72 -5.51
C SER A 13 15.65 -1.58 -4.55
N LEU A 14 16.98 -1.50 -4.64
CA LEU A 14 17.88 -2.22 -3.70
C LEU A 14 17.69 -1.77 -2.24
N ALA A 15 17.46 -0.48 -2.01
CA ALA A 15 17.17 0.03 -0.67
C ALA A 15 15.82 -0.50 -0.15
N PHE A 16 14.80 -0.60 -1.00
CA PHE A 16 13.52 -1.19 -0.62
C PHE A 16 13.66 -2.67 -0.29
N GLU A 17 14.41 -3.43 -1.07
CA GLU A 17 14.66 -4.85 -0.81
C GLU A 17 15.42 -5.07 0.50
N LEU A 18 16.44 -4.25 0.78
CA LEU A 18 17.17 -4.27 2.06
C LEU A 18 16.23 -3.99 3.25
N LEU A 19 15.40 -2.94 3.15
CA LEU A 19 14.43 -2.60 4.19
C LEU A 19 13.37 -3.70 4.37
N ALA A 20 12.89 -4.29 3.27
CA ALA A 20 11.97 -5.41 3.32
C ALA A 20 12.61 -6.58 4.07
N ASN A 21 13.85 -6.95 3.74
CA ASN A 21 14.57 -8.01 4.44
C ASN A 21 14.79 -7.71 5.92
N PHE A 22 15.11 -6.46 6.27
CA PHE A 22 15.29 -6.03 7.65
C PHE A 22 14.00 -6.14 8.48
N VAL A 23 12.86 -5.73 7.92
CA VAL A 23 11.54 -5.85 8.56
C VAL A 23 11.15 -7.31 8.77
N ARG A 24 11.54 -8.21 7.87
CA ARG A 24 11.31 -9.65 8.04
C ARG A 24 12.10 -10.22 9.21
N THR A 25 13.34 -9.77 9.39
CA THR A 25 14.21 -10.26 10.46
C THR A 25 13.90 -9.63 11.81
N LEU A 26 13.40 -8.39 11.83
CA LEU A 26 13.09 -7.64 13.04
C LEU A 26 11.75 -6.90 12.87
N PRO A 27 10.61 -7.55 13.18
CA PRO A 27 9.29 -6.92 13.15
C PRO A 27 9.25 -5.71 14.11
N GLY A 28 8.55 -4.64 13.73
CA GLY A 28 8.42 -3.42 14.55
C GLY A 28 9.62 -2.45 14.51
N SER A 29 10.76 -2.85 13.94
CA SER A 29 12.01 -2.06 13.96
C SER A 29 11.96 -0.75 13.16
N LEU A 30 10.99 -0.60 12.24
CA LEU A 30 10.84 0.59 11.41
C LEU A 30 9.81 1.60 11.94
N ALA A 31 9.19 1.36 13.10
CA ALA A 31 8.17 2.23 13.67
C ALA A 31 8.65 3.70 13.77
N SER A 32 9.85 3.91 14.29
CA SER A 32 10.47 5.24 14.47
C SER A 32 10.94 5.88 13.16
N PHE A 33 11.08 5.10 12.09
CA PHE A 33 11.55 5.54 10.78
C PHE A 33 10.41 5.76 9.77
N LEU A 34 9.18 5.36 10.11
CA LEU A 34 7.99 5.46 9.27
C LEU A 34 7.74 6.89 8.74
N PRO A 35 7.83 7.96 9.57
CA PRO A 35 7.57 9.33 9.11
C PRO A 35 8.54 9.82 8.03
N GLY A 36 9.79 9.33 8.04
CA GLY A 36 10.78 9.70 7.02
C GLY A 36 10.78 8.79 5.80
N LEU A 37 10.22 7.58 5.92
CA LEU A 37 10.10 6.61 4.83
C LEU A 37 8.88 6.89 3.95
N LEU A 38 7.74 7.24 4.56
CA LEU A 38 6.47 7.48 3.87
C LEU A 38 6.58 8.47 2.70
N PRO A 39 7.22 9.66 2.84
CA PRO A 39 7.37 10.57 1.70
C PRO A 39 8.15 9.95 0.52
N GLY A 40 9.09 9.04 0.79
CA GLY A 40 9.84 8.32 -0.24
C GLY A 40 9.04 7.22 -0.93
N LEU A 41 8.11 6.60 -0.22
CA LEU A 41 7.14 5.64 -0.77
C LEU A 41 6.08 6.36 -1.60
N SER A 42 5.50 7.44 -1.07
CA SER A 42 4.54 8.28 -1.79
C SER A 42 5.13 8.82 -3.08
N SER A 43 6.37 9.31 -3.07
CA SER A 43 7.01 9.76 -4.32
C SER A 43 7.30 8.62 -5.28
N ALA A 44 7.60 7.40 -4.81
CA ALA A 44 7.77 6.25 -5.69
C ALA A 44 6.48 5.87 -6.42
N VAL A 45 5.35 5.89 -5.70
CA VAL A 45 4.06 5.42 -6.21
C VAL A 45 3.35 6.49 -7.04
N LEU A 46 3.35 7.74 -6.58
CA LEU A 46 2.57 8.84 -7.19
C LEU A 46 3.28 9.53 -8.35
N ASP A 47 4.61 9.47 -8.43
CA ASP A 47 5.35 10.09 -9.52
C ASP A 47 5.10 9.33 -10.84
N LYS A 48 4.59 10.04 -11.84
CA LYS A 48 4.30 9.51 -13.18
C LYS A 48 5.56 9.06 -13.93
N SER A 49 6.73 9.60 -13.57
CA SER A 49 8.02 9.21 -14.15
C SER A 49 8.57 7.90 -13.55
N SER A 50 7.98 7.41 -12.46
CA SER A 50 8.35 6.14 -11.83
C SER A 50 7.90 4.96 -12.67
N GLY A 51 8.84 4.12 -13.08
CA GLY A 51 8.54 2.86 -13.75
C GLY A 51 7.78 1.88 -12.85
N ALA A 52 6.94 1.03 -13.44
CA ALA A 52 6.13 0.03 -12.74
C ALA A 52 6.90 -0.84 -11.72
N PRO A 53 8.15 -1.31 -11.98
CA PRO A 53 8.90 -2.10 -10.99
C PRO A 53 9.12 -1.35 -9.67
N MET A 54 9.43 -0.05 -9.74
CA MET A 54 9.69 0.75 -8.52
C MET A 54 8.41 0.99 -7.72
N LYS A 55 7.26 1.13 -8.39
CA LYS A 55 5.96 1.23 -7.72
C LYS A 55 5.61 -0.09 -7.01
N ILE A 56 5.83 -1.22 -7.68
CA ILE A 56 5.62 -2.57 -7.12
C ILE A 56 6.49 -2.76 -5.87
N ASP A 57 7.79 -2.46 -5.95
CA ASP A 57 8.71 -2.58 -4.80
C ASP A 57 8.27 -1.71 -3.61
N ALA A 58 7.82 -0.48 -3.89
CA ALA A 58 7.35 0.44 -2.87
C ALA A 58 6.06 -0.06 -2.18
N LEU A 59 5.09 -0.56 -2.95
CA LEU A 59 3.83 -1.09 -2.43
C LEU A 59 4.06 -2.39 -1.65
N ALA A 60 4.92 -3.27 -2.12
CA ALA A 60 5.30 -4.50 -1.43
C ALA A 60 5.97 -4.19 -0.07
N LEU A 61 6.86 -3.20 -0.03
CA LEU A 61 7.47 -2.74 1.22
C LEU A 61 6.41 -2.16 2.17
N LEU A 62 5.49 -1.32 1.66
CA LEU A 62 4.41 -0.75 2.47
C LEU A 62 3.53 -1.85 3.08
N SER A 63 3.10 -2.82 2.28
CA SER A 63 2.31 -3.98 2.74
C SER A 63 3.04 -4.76 3.85
N ARG A 64 4.36 -4.99 3.69
CA ARG A 64 5.17 -5.67 4.70
C ARG A 64 5.33 -4.84 5.98
N ILE A 65 5.49 -3.53 5.88
CA ILE A 65 5.56 -2.64 7.05
C ILE A 65 4.24 -2.71 7.83
N MET A 66 3.11 -2.66 7.14
CA MET A 66 1.79 -2.76 7.78
C MET A 66 1.59 -4.09 8.50
N LYS A 67 2.02 -5.21 7.92
CA LYS A 67 1.95 -6.54 8.56
C LYS A 67 2.82 -6.71 9.80
N SER A 68 3.84 -5.87 9.97
CA SER A 68 4.89 -6.06 10.98
C SER A 68 4.89 -5.03 12.10
N HIS A 69 3.98 -4.05 12.06
CA HIS A 69 3.90 -2.95 13.02
C HIS A 69 2.49 -2.85 13.58
N ASN A 70 2.37 -2.32 14.80
CA ASN A 70 1.07 -2.06 15.41
C ASN A 70 0.30 -0.98 14.63
N HIS A 71 -1.02 -1.13 14.53
CA HIS A 71 -1.91 -0.23 13.79
C HIS A 71 -1.79 1.24 14.26
N SER A 72 -1.56 1.48 15.55
CA SER A 72 -1.46 2.84 16.11
C SER A 72 -0.34 3.68 15.48
N VAL A 73 0.71 3.05 14.93
CA VAL A 73 1.82 3.75 14.27
C VAL A 73 1.37 4.41 12.95
N PHE A 74 0.32 3.91 12.33
CA PHE A 74 -0.20 4.42 11.05
C PHE A 74 -1.26 5.51 11.22
N ALA A 75 -1.81 5.70 12.43
CA ALA A 75 -2.92 6.63 12.68
C ALA A 75 -2.64 8.05 12.16
N SER A 76 -1.44 8.59 12.44
CA SER A 76 -1.02 9.95 12.02
C SER A 76 -0.78 10.09 10.51
N HIS A 77 -0.73 8.99 9.77
CA HIS A 77 -0.41 8.95 8.34
C HIS A 77 -1.50 8.27 7.50
N LEU A 78 -2.59 7.88 8.14
CA LEU A 78 -3.60 7.00 7.56
C LEU A 78 -4.19 7.58 6.28
N GLN A 79 -4.52 8.88 6.29
CA GLN A 79 -5.07 9.57 5.12
C GLN A 79 -4.13 9.49 3.91
N SER A 80 -2.85 9.82 4.09
CA SER A 80 -1.87 9.78 3.00
C SER A 80 -1.63 8.36 2.47
N ILE A 81 -1.70 7.35 3.34
CA ILE A 81 -1.57 5.94 2.94
C ILE A 81 -2.81 5.50 2.14
N VAL A 82 -4.01 5.90 2.56
CA VAL A 82 -5.26 5.61 1.83
C VAL A 82 -5.23 6.25 0.44
N GLU A 83 -4.90 7.53 0.34
CA GLU A 83 -4.81 8.26 -0.94
C GLU A 83 -3.77 7.60 -1.87
N LEU A 84 -2.60 7.25 -1.35
CA LEU A 84 -1.57 6.51 -2.10
C LEU A 84 -2.10 5.16 -2.61
N THR A 85 -2.82 4.44 -1.76
CA THR A 85 -3.36 3.11 -2.09
C THR A 85 -4.43 3.20 -3.16
N ILE A 86 -5.34 4.19 -3.08
CA ILE A 86 -6.36 4.43 -4.11
C ILE A 86 -5.69 4.72 -5.46
N CYS A 87 -4.68 5.59 -5.49
CA CYS A 87 -3.93 5.87 -6.72
C CYS A 87 -3.25 4.61 -7.28
N ALA A 88 -2.69 3.75 -6.42
CA ALA A 88 -2.07 2.50 -6.85
C ALA A 88 -3.10 1.51 -7.43
N ILE A 89 -4.28 1.37 -6.81
CA ILE A 89 -5.36 0.54 -7.34
C ILE A 89 -5.76 1.03 -8.74
N GLN A 90 -5.86 2.34 -8.94
CA GLN A 90 -6.27 2.94 -10.22
C GLN A 90 -5.17 2.97 -11.29
N ASP A 91 -3.96 2.44 -11.01
CA ASP A 91 -2.87 2.41 -11.98
C ASP A 91 -3.25 1.60 -13.24
N SER A 92 -2.75 2.04 -14.40
CA SER A 92 -3.01 1.40 -15.68
C SER A 92 -2.28 0.07 -15.82
N PHE A 93 -1.18 -0.14 -15.08
CA PHE A 93 -0.45 -1.39 -15.09
C PHE A 93 -1.01 -2.36 -14.05
N TYR A 94 -1.50 -3.51 -14.51
CA TYR A 94 -2.23 -4.47 -13.69
C TYR A 94 -1.45 -4.94 -12.44
N LYS A 95 -0.12 -5.15 -12.54
CA LYS A 95 0.69 -5.57 -11.38
C LYS A 95 0.76 -4.50 -10.29
N VAL A 96 0.81 -3.22 -10.68
CA VAL A 96 0.77 -2.11 -9.70
C VAL A 96 -0.61 -2.06 -9.05
N SER A 97 -1.67 -2.24 -9.85
CA SER A 97 -3.05 -2.34 -9.36
C SER A 97 -3.24 -3.50 -8.37
N ALA A 98 -2.71 -4.69 -8.68
CA ALA A 98 -2.77 -5.88 -7.82
C ALA A 98 -2.03 -5.69 -6.49
N GLU A 99 -0.85 -5.04 -6.51
CA GLU A 99 -0.14 -4.67 -5.29
C GLU A 99 -0.89 -3.60 -4.49
N GLY A 100 -1.50 -2.62 -5.15
CA GLY A 100 -2.37 -1.62 -4.52
C GLY A 100 -3.54 -2.28 -3.79
N LEU A 101 -4.22 -3.25 -4.41
CA LEU A 101 -5.27 -4.04 -3.78
C LEU A 101 -4.74 -4.89 -2.60
N GLY A 102 -3.51 -5.39 -2.71
CA GLY A 102 -2.82 -6.09 -1.61
C GLY A 102 -2.57 -5.19 -0.40
N VAL A 103 -2.17 -3.94 -0.62
CA VAL A 103 -2.02 -2.93 0.44
C VAL A 103 -3.38 -2.58 1.04
N ALA A 104 -4.41 -2.39 0.19
CA ALA A 104 -5.76 -2.07 0.65
C ALA A 104 -6.32 -3.13 1.60
N ALA A 105 -6.09 -4.41 1.31
CA ALA A 105 -6.46 -5.51 2.19
C ALA A 105 -5.80 -5.43 3.58
N GLN A 106 -4.56 -4.95 3.68
CA GLN A 106 -3.90 -4.72 4.97
C GLN A 106 -4.41 -3.44 5.66
N LEU A 107 -4.93 -2.49 4.90
CA LEU A 107 -5.36 -1.18 5.39
C LEU A 107 -6.73 -1.23 6.05
N VAL A 108 -7.61 -2.14 5.61
CA VAL A 108 -8.94 -2.36 6.21
C VAL A 108 -8.92 -2.48 7.73
N PRO A 109 -8.20 -3.43 8.36
CA PRO A 109 -8.17 -3.55 9.81
C PRO A 109 -7.50 -2.35 10.48
N VAL A 110 -6.50 -1.73 9.84
CA VAL A 110 -5.83 -0.52 10.35
C VAL A 110 -6.80 0.66 10.40
N ILE A 111 -7.63 0.85 9.38
CA ILE A 111 -8.63 1.92 9.33
C ILE A 111 -9.66 1.72 10.45
N ARG A 112 -10.13 0.48 10.66
CA ARG A 112 -11.06 0.13 11.73
C ARG A 112 -10.48 0.48 13.10
N ASP A 113 -9.27 0.01 13.39
CA ASP A 113 -8.65 0.19 14.71
C ASP A 113 -8.22 1.63 14.99
N CYS A 114 -7.96 2.43 13.95
CA CYS A 114 -7.60 3.84 14.07
C CYS A 114 -8.81 4.79 14.02
N ASN A 115 -10.06 4.30 14.07
CA ASN A 115 -11.28 5.11 13.90
C ASN A 115 -11.30 5.96 12.61
N GLY A 116 -10.73 5.44 11.52
CA GLY A 116 -10.60 6.11 10.22
C GLY A 116 -11.86 6.06 9.34
N GLY A 117 -13.06 5.96 9.92
CA GLY A 117 -14.31 5.65 9.19
C GLY A 117 -14.60 6.53 7.97
N LYS A 118 -14.16 7.79 7.98
CA LYS A 118 -14.31 8.73 6.85
C LYS A 118 -13.53 8.34 5.59
N LEU A 119 -12.51 7.49 5.73
CA LEU A 119 -11.65 7.03 4.63
C LEU A 119 -12.15 5.73 3.98
N VAL A 120 -13.13 5.07 4.61
CA VAL A 120 -13.65 3.76 4.19
C VAL A 120 -14.33 3.86 2.82
N SER A 121 -15.14 4.89 2.58
CA SER A 121 -15.88 5.05 1.33
C SER A 121 -14.96 5.15 0.12
N GLY A 122 -13.95 6.04 0.16
CA GLY A 122 -13.03 6.23 -0.97
C GLY A 122 -12.22 4.98 -1.30
N LEU A 123 -11.80 4.22 -0.28
CA LEU A 123 -11.06 2.97 -0.50
C LEU A 123 -11.98 1.84 -0.99
N TYR A 124 -13.20 1.77 -0.47
CA TYR A 124 -14.22 0.82 -0.92
C TYR A 124 -14.58 1.06 -2.39
N ASP A 125 -14.85 2.30 -2.79
CA ASP A 125 -15.21 2.66 -4.16
C ASP A 125 -14.10 2.24 -5.13
N ALA A 126 -12.83 2.50 -4.80
CA ALA A 126 -11.70 2.11 -5.64
C ALA A 126 -11.59 0.58 -5.84
N ILE A 127 -11.83 -0.20 -4.78
CA ILE A 127 -11.82 -1.67 -4.85
C ILE A 127 -13.03 -2.17 -5.64
N PHE A 128 -14.21 -1.63 -5.37
CA PHE A 128 -15.46 -2.06 -5.97
C PHE A 128 -15.49 -1.77 -7.47
N GLU A 129 -14.94 -0.64 -7.91
CA GLU A 129 -14.78 -0.33 -9.33
C GLU A 129 -13.89 -1.36 -10.03
N LYS A 130 -12.79 -1.82 -9.41
CA LYS A 130 -11.98 -2.92 -9.98
C LYS A 130 -12.72 -4.26 -9.97
N LEU A 131 -13.50 -4.53 -8.92
CA LEU A 131 -14.26 -5.77 -8.79
C LEU A 131 -15.34 -5.91 -9.86
N LYS A 132 -15.98 -4.81 -10.29
CA LYS A 132 -17.02 -4.82 -11.34
C LYS A 132 -16.51 -5.18 -12.73
N ILE A 133 -15.23 -4.94 -13.02
CA ILE A 133 -14.66 -5.17 -14.34
C ILE A 133 -14.56 -6.69 -14.55
N ASN A 134 -15.32 -7.22 -15.51
CA ASN A 134 -15.34 -8.66 -15.79
C ASN A 134 -14.11 -9.12 -16.58
N ASP A 135 -13.63 -8.28 -17.50
CA ASP A 135 -12.46 -8.54 -18.34
C ASP A 135 -11.24 -7.77 -17.80
N ILE A 136 -10.67 -8.28 -16.72
CA ILE A 136 -9.45 -7.77 -16.11
C ILE A 136 -8.52 -8.93 -15.80
N ASP A 137 -7.23 -8.64 -15.63
CA ASP A 137 -6.24 -9.65 -15.24
C ASP A 137 -6.70 -10.45 -14.01
N GLN A 138 -6.51 -11.76 -14.07
CA GLN A 138 -6.98 -12.70 -13.06
C GLN A 138 -6.41 -12.38 -11.67
N GLU A 139 -5.15 -11.97 -11.59
CA GLU A 139 -4.52 -11.61 -10.31
C GLU A 139 -5.21 -10.41 -9.67
N VAL A 140 -5.53 -9.39 -10.48
CA VAL A 140 -6.26 -8.20 -10.03
C VAL A 140 -7.66 -8.58 -9.55
N LYS A 141 -8.34 -9.48 -10.26
CA LYS A 141 -9.69 -9.96 -9.89
C LYS A 141 -9.68 -10.68 -8.54
N GLU A 142 -8.76 -11.63 -8.35
CA GLU A 142 -8.63 -12.38 -7.10
C GLU A 142 -8.30 -11.47 -5.92
N ARG A 143 -7.37 -10.52 -6.11
CA ARG A 143 -7.00 -9.53 -5.09
C ARG A 143 -8.17 -8.60 -4.75
N ALA A 144 -8.96 -8.19 -5.75
CA ALA A 144 -10.13 -7.34 -5.55
C ALA A 144 -11.22 -8.07 -4.76
N ILE A 145 -11.49 -9.33 -5.08
CA ILE A 145 -12.45 -10.18 -4.33
C ILE A 145 -11.99 -10.31 -2.88
N TYR A 146 -10.71 -10.62 -2.65
CA TYR A 146 -10.17 -10.77 -1.30
C TYR A 146 -10.28 -9.46 -0.50
N ALA A 147 -9.90 -8.32 -1.08
CA ALA A 147 -9.99 -7.02 -0.43
C ALA A 147 -11.45 -6.64 -0.12
N ALA A 148 -12.37 -6.85 -1.06
CA ALA A 148 -13.80 -6.61 -0.84
C ALA A 148 -14.37 -7.50 0.27
N GLY A 149 -13.99 -8.78 0.32
CA GLY A 149 -14.39 -9.69 1.40
C GLY A 149 -13.93 -9.21 2.77
N LEU A 150 -12.69 -8.70 2.88
CA LEU A 150 -12.19 -8.11 4.12
C LEU A 150 -12.95 -6.84 4.51
N PHE A 151 -13.31 -5.99 3.54
CA PHE A 151 -14.12 -4.81 3.79
C PHE A 151 -15.46 -5.18 4.43
N VAL A 152 -16.17 -6.14 3.83
CA VAL A 152 -17.44 -6.64 4.38
C VAL A 152 -17.22 -7.23 5.77
N ALA A 153 -16.20 -8.06 5.97
CA ALA A 153 -15.92 -8.68 7.27
C ALA A 153 -15.60 -7.68 8.40
N ASN A 154 -15.14 -6.47 8.08
CA ASN A 154 -14.73 -5.47 9.08
C ASN A 154 -15.73 -4.32 9.27
N PHE A 155 -16.55 -4.02 8.27
CA PHE A 155 -17.42 -2.84 8.26
C PHE A 155 -18.89 -3.14 7.97
N ALA A 156 -19.32 -4.41 7.88
CA ALA A 156 -20.72 -4.76 7.65
C ALA A 156 -21.63 -4.69 8.90
N ASP A 157 -21.10 -4.19 10.02
CA ASP A 157 -21.80 -4.04 11.31
C ASP A 157 -22.35 -2.61 11.47
#